data_AF-A0A369A562-F1
#
_entry.id   AF-A0A369A562-F1
#
_cell.length_a   1.000
_cell.length_b   1.000
_cell.length_c   1.000
_cell.angle_alpha   90.00
_cell.angle_beta   90.00
_cell.angle_gamma   90.00
#
_symmetry.space_group_name_H-M   'P 1'
#
loop_
_entity.id
_entity.type
_entity.pdbx_description
1 polymer ?
#
loop_
_entity_poly.entity_id
_entity_poly.type
_entity_poly.pdbx_seq_one_letter_code
_entity_poly.pdbx_strand_id
1 'polypeptide(L)'
;MPKTLIYIAAGFLFVGVLPLPYGYYMLLRFIACGVFAWAAYIAFEKNENVLPWVFVVLAIVFNPIIKIHFPKEMWVIIDFSSGLLLVLVSGKIQENGKQST
;
A
#
# COMPACT_ATOMS: atom_id res chain seq x y z
N MET A 1 7.84 3.58 9.46
CA MET A 1 7.87 3.95 8.04
C MET A 1 7.95 5.47 7.86
N PRO A 2 8.82 5.97 6.96
CA PRO A 2 8.89 7.39 6.63
C PRO A 2 7.56 7.92 6.06
N LYS A 3 7.11 9.08 6.54
CA LYS A 3 5.88 9.73 6.07
C LYS A 3 5.86 9.92 4.56
N THR A 4 7.01 10.31 4.00
CA THR A 4 7.19 10.51 2.55
C THR A 4 6.83 9.26 1.75
N LEU A 5 7.23 8.08 2.21
CA LEU A 5 6.97 6.82 1.51
C LEU A 5 5.47 6.48 1.50
N ILE A 6 4.76 6.73 2.61
CA ILE A 6 3.32 6.50 2.72
C ILE A 6 2.57 7.39 1.73
N TYR A 7 2.86 8.69 1.70
CA TYR A 7 2.17 9.63 0.82
C TYR A 7 2.51 9.40 -0.66
N ILE A 8 3.74 9.03 -0.98
CA ILE A 8 4.11 8.63 -2.35
C ILE A 8 3.29 7.40 -2.76
N ALA A 9 3.29 6.33 -1.95
CA ALA A 9 2.56 5.11 -2.27
C ALA A 9 1.04 5.36 -2.41
N ALA A 10 0.45 6.17 -1.53
CA ALA A 10 -0.94 6.58 -1.63
C ALA A 10 -1.22 7.38 -2.92
N GLY A 11 -0.32 8.30 -3.29
CA GLY A 11 -0.42 9.05 -4.54
C GLY A 11 -0.40 8.14 -5.77
N PHE A 12 0.49 7.15 -5.78
CA PHE A 12 0.52 6.12 -6.84
C PHE A 12 -0.78 5.31 -6.89
N LEU A 13 -1.32 4.90 -5.74
CA LEU A 13 -2.60 4.19 -5.69
C LEU A 13 -3.77 5.04 -6.22
N PHE A 14 -3.82 6.33 -5.88
CA PHE A 14 -4.86 7.22 -6.42
C PHE A 14 -4.71 7.47 -7.92
N VAL A 15 -3.48 7.57 -8.43
CA VAL A 15 -3.23 7.67 -9.87
C VAL A 15 -3.62 6.37 -10.59
N GLY A 16 -3.51 5.20 -9.94
CA GLY A 16 -3.96 3.90 -10.45
C GLY A 16 -5.46 3.80 -10.77
N VAL A 17 -6.29 4.68 -10.18
CA VAL A 17 -7.72 4.81 -10.48
C VAL A 17 -7.97 5.23 -11.94
N LEU A 18 -7.02 5.95 -12.54
CA LEU A 18 -7.12 6.39 -13.93
C LEU A 18 -6.77 5.24 -14.90
N PRO A 19 -7.36 5.19 -16.11
CA PRO A 19 -7.04 4.17 -17.10
C PRO A 19 -5.66 4.40 -17.72
N LEU A 20 -4.63 3.88 -17.06
CA LEU A 20 -3.22 4.06 -17.42
C LEU A 20 -2.66 2.89 -18.26
N PRO A 21 -1.49 3.05 -18.90
CA PRO A 21 -0.84 1.96 -19.63
C PRO A 21 -0.41 0.82 -18.69
N TYR A 22 -0.35 -0.41 -19.22
CA TYR A 22 -0.01 -1.61 -18.45
C TYR A 22 1.29 -1.51 -17.63
N GLY A 23 2.30 -0.81 -18.15
CA GLY A 23 3.57 -0.59 -17.45
C GLY A 23 3.41 0.14 -16.11
N TYR A 24 2.45 1.05 -16.01
CA TYR A 24 2.14 1.75 -14.76
C TYR A 24 1.67 0.78 -13.67
N TYR A 25 0.73 -0.10 -14.00
CA TYR A 25 0.19 -1.07 -13.05
C TYR A 25 1.21 -2.10 -12.59
N MET A 26 2.18 -2.46 -13.44
CA MET A 26 3.30 -3.31 -12.99
C MET A 26 4.14 -2.58 -11.93
N LEU A 27 4.55 -1.33 -12.19
CA LEU A 27 5.33 -0.55 -11.23
C LEU A 27 4.55 -0.31 -9.93
N LEU A 28 3.27 0.05 -10.05
CA LEU A 28 2.36 0.24 -8.92
C LEU A 28 2.33 -1.00 -8.02
N ARG A 29 2.19 -2.20 -8.61
CA ARG A 29 2.20 -3.46 -7.87
C ARG A 29 3.49 -3.68 -7.08
N PHE A 30 4.65 -3.44 -7.69
CA PHE A 30 5.94 -3.55 -6.97
C PHE A 30 6.01 -2.58 -5.78
N ILE A 31 5.65 -1.31 -5.99
CA ILE A 31 5.68 -0.28 -4.95
C ILE A 31 4.68 -0.63 -3.85
N ALA A 32 3.42 -0.87 -4.20
CA ALA A 32 2.33 -1.17 -3.28
C ALA A 32 2.62 -2.45 -2.48
N CYS A 33 3.07 -3.53 -3.14
CA CYS A 33 3.44 -4.78 -2.47
C CYS A 33 4.55 -4.54 -1.42
N GLY A 34 5.62 -3.81 -1.77
CA GLY A 34 6.71 -3.51 -0.84
C GLY A 34 6.26 -2.65 0.34
N VAL A 35 5.46 -1.61 0.06
CA VAL A 35 4.90 -0.72 1.09
C VAL A 35 3.97 -1.49 2.03
N PHE A 36 3.07 -2.31 1.50
CA PHE A 36 2.14 -3.10 2.32
C PHE A 36 2.85 -4.18 3.14
N ALA A 37 3.89 -4.82 2.60
CA ALA A 37 4.71 -5.77 3.37
C ALA A 37 5.41 -5.09 4.55
N TRP A 38 5.99 -3.90 4.34
CA TRP A 38 6.61 -3.13 5.43
C TRP A 38 5.55 -2.61 6.42
N ALA A 39 4.41 -2.11 5.94
CA ALA A 39 3.32 -1.67 6.80
C ALA A 39 2.79 -2.82 7.68
N ALA A 40 2.69 -4.03 7.14
CA ALA A 40 2.36 -5.23 7.90
C ALA A 40 3.37 -5.49 9.02
N TYR A 41 4.67 -5.46 8.70
CA TYR A 41 5.74 -5.65 9.68
C TYR A 41 5.65 -4.65 10.85
N ILE A 42 5.51 -3.36 10.55
CA ILE A 42 5.37 -2.32 11.58
C ILE A 42 4.09 -2.52 12.41
N ALA A 43 2.99 -2.88 11.77
CA ALA A 43 1.74 -3.14 12.47
C ALA A 43 1.87 -4.34 13.43
N PHE A 44 2.63 -5.38 13.05
CA PHE A 44 2.96 -6.51 13.93
C PHE A 44 3.80 -6.06 15.13
N GLU A 45 4.84 -5.24 14.91
CA GLU A 45 5.65 -4.71 16.02
C GLU A 45 4.83 -3.85 16.99
N LYS A 46 3.84 -3.12 16.48
CA LYS A 46 2.91 -2.31 17.29
C LYS A 46 1.82 -3.12 17.99
N ASN A 47 1.85 -4.46 17.90
CA ASN A 47 0.85 -5.36 18.49
C ASN A 47 -0.59 -5.03 18.06
N GLU A 48 -0.78 -4.54 16.84
CA GLU A 48 -2.11 -4.35 16.28
C GLU A 48 -2.70 -5.72 15.91
N ASN A 49 -3.92 -6.02 16.32
CA ASN A 49 -4.50 -7.35 16.09
C ASN A 49 -5.00 -7.57 14.65
N VAL A 50 -5.54 -6.53 14.01
CA VAL A 50 -6.25 -6.64 12.71
C VAL A 50 -5.47 -6.04 11.55
N LEU A 51 -4.88 -4.85 11.75
CA LEU A 51 -4.16 -4.12 10.69
C LEU A 51 -3.04 -4.92 10.00
N PRO A 52 -2.20 -5.70 10.69
CA PRO A 52 -1.13 -6.44 10.02
C PRO A 52 -1.68 -7.44 9.00
N TRP A 53 -2.76 -8.16 9.36
CA TRP A 53 -3.40 -9.11 8.46
C TRP A 53 -4.02 -8.43 7.23
N VAL A 54 -4.64 -7.27 7.41
CA VAL A 54 -5.15 -6.46 6.28
C VAL A 54 -4.01 -6.10 5.34
N PHE A 55 -2.88 -5.63 5.87
CA PHE A 55 -1.71 -5.30 5.06
C PHE A 55 -1.08 -6.51 4.38
N VAL A 56 -1.04 -7.68 5.03
CA VAL A 56 -0.56 -8.93 4.41
C VAL A 56 -1.45 -9.31 3.22
N VAL A 57 -2.78 -9.25 3.38
CA VAL A 57 -3.72 -9.54 2.28
C VAL A 57 -3.52 -8.55 1.14
N LEU A 58 -3.38 -7.25 1.42
CA LEU A 58 -3.12 -6.25 0.39
C LEU A 58 -1.77 -6.49 -0.31
N ALA A 59 -0.71 -6.85 0.42
CA ALA A 59 0.57 -7.18 -0.17
C ALA A 59 0.47 -8.38 -1.14
N ILE A 60 -0.35 -9.38 -0.81
CA ILE A 60 -0.64 -10.52 -1.68
C ILE A 60 -1.44 -10.08 -2.90
N VAL A 61 -2.47 -9.24 -2.72
CA VAL A 61 -3.30 -8.73 -3.82
C VAL A 61 -2.46 -7.94 -4.83
N PHE A 62 -1.58 -7.08 -4.33
CA PHE A 62 -0.66 -6.27 -5.15
C PHE A 62 0.61 -7.01 -5.57
N ASN A 63 0.74 -8.30 -5.28
CA ASN A 63 1.96 -9.05 -5.57
C ASN A 63 2.21 -9.14 -7.10
N PRO A 64 3.37 -8.68 -7.60
CA PRO A 64 3.68 -8.72 -9.04
C PRO A 64 3.91 -10.15 -9.57
N ILE A 65 4.21 -11.11 -8.70
CA ILE A 65 4.48 -12.51 -9.07
C ILE A 65 3.17 -13.24 -9.39
N ILE A 66 2.13 -13.02 -8.58
CA ILE A 66 0.83 -13.68 -8.74
C ILE A 66 -0.10 -12.74 -9.50
N LYS A 67 -0.35 -13.03 -10.78
CA LYS A 67 -1.32 -12.25 -11.58
C LYS A 67 -2.75 -12.59 -11.19
N ILE A 68 -3.33 -11.79 -10.31
CA ILE A 68 -4.76 -11.82 -10.02
C ILE A 68 -5.52 -11.09 -11.12
N HIS A 69 -6.47 -11.78 -11.75
CA HIS A 69 -7.31 -11.24 -12.82
C HIS A 69 -8.62 -10.73 -12.22
N PHE A 70 -8.66 -9.43 -11.93
CA PHE A 70 -9.89 -8.72 -11.59
C PHE A 70 -10.29 -7.77 -12.72
N PRO A 71 -11.60 -7.49 -12.88
CA PRO A 71 -12.04 -6.45 -13.79
C PRO A 71 -11.48 -5.09 -13.37
N LYS A 72 -11.31 -4.17 -14.32
CA LYS A 72 -10.74 -2.84 -14.07
C LYS A 72 -11.48 -2.07 -12.97
N GLU A 73 -12.80 -2.17 -12.95
CA GLU A 73 -13.65 -1.52 -11.93
C GLU A 73 -13.31 -2.00 -10.52
N MET A 74 -13.04 -3.29 -10.34
CA MET A 74 -12.62 -3.84 -9.06
C MET A 74 -11.23 -3.35 -8.68
N TRP A 75 -10.29 -3.27 -9.63
CA TRP A 75 -8.97 -2.68 -9.37
C TRP A 75 -9.05 -1.21 -8.96
N VAL A 76 -9.94 -0.42 -9.58
CA VAL A 76 -10.19 0.97 -9.17
C VAL A 76 -10.61 1.07 -7.71
N ILE A 77 -11.54 0.20 -7.27
CA ILE A 77 -12.01 0.16 -5.89
C ILE A 77 -10.88 -0.27 -4.95
N ILE A 78 -10.12 -1.31 -5.32
CA ILE A 78 -8.98 -1.81 -4.52
C ILE A 78 -7.92 -0.72 -4.38
N ASP A 79 -7.50 -0.09 -5.47
CA ASP A 79 -6.46 0.95 -5.48
C ASP A 79 -6.88 2.16 -4.64
N PHE A 80 -8.10 2.66 -4.86
CA PHE A 80 -8.64 3.79 -4.11
C PHE A 80 -8.75 3.50 -2.60
N SER A 81 -9.37 2.37 -2.24
CA SER A 81 -9.54 1.96 -0.83
C SER A 81 -8.21 1.72 -0.14
N SER A 82 -7.24 1.14 -0.85
CA SER A 82 -5.89 0.89 -0.35
C SER A 82 -5.12 2.18 -0.11
N GLY A 83 -5.22 3.14 -1.04
CA GLY A 83 -4.64 4.48 -0.89
C GLY A 83 -5.25 5.23 0.30
N LEU A 84 -6.59 5.18 0.43
CA LEU A 84 -7.30 5.77 1.56
C LEU A 84 -6.89 5.13 2.90
N LEU A 85 -6.80 3.81 2.94
CA LEU A 85 -6.38 3.06 4.13
C LEU A 85 -4.98 3.47 4.57
N LEU A 86 -4.02 3.59 3.64
CA LEU A 86 -2.67 4.06 3.96
C LEU A 86 -2.66 5.45 4.59
N VAL A 87 -3.46 6.37 4.07
CA VAL A 87 -3.56 7.74 4.62
C VAL A 87 -4.17 7.72 6.02
N LEU A 88 -5.25 6.97 6.23
CA LEU A 88 -5.93 6.86 7.53
C LEU A 88 -5.05 6.22 8.61
N VAL A 89 -4.33 5.16 8.23
CA VAL A 89 -3.47 4.41 9.16
C VAL A 89 -2.10 5.07 9.32
N SER A 90 -1.76 6.08 8.50
CA SER A 90 -0.45 6.74 8.51
C SER A 90 0.00 7.17 9.91
N GLY A 91 -0.88 7.72 10.75
CA GLY A 91 -0.56 8.11 12.13
C GLY A 91 -0.13 6.94 13.03
N LYS A 92 -0.65 5.73 12.78
CA LYS A 92 -0.29 4.53 13.54
C LYS A 92 1.05 3.94 13.09
N ILE A 93 1.32 3.89 11.78
CA ILE A 93 2.50 3.22 11.19
C ILE A 93 3.69 4.16 10.93
N GLN A 94 3.52 5.45 11.22
CA GLN A 94 4.60 6.42 11.22
C GLN A 94 5.71 5.97 12.17
N GLU A 95 6.92 5.84 11.63
CA GLU A 95 8.09 6.02 12.48
C GLU A 95 8.28 7.52 12.58
N ASN A 96 8.12 8.06 13.78
CA ASN A 96 8.68 9.37 14.08
C ASN A 96 10.19 9.19 14.00
N GLY A 97 10.74 9.45 12.82
CA GLY A 97 12.16 9.67 12.68
C GLY A 97 12.52 10.79 13.64
N LYS A 98 13.10 10.44 14.80
CA LYS A 98 14.06 11.34 15.41
C LYS A 98 15.02 11.67 14.28
N GLN A 99 14.97 12.94 13.87
CA GLN A 99 16.04 13.57 13.12
C GLN A 99 17.32 13.28 13.89
N SER A 100 18.10 12.28 13.47
CA SER A 100 19.47 12.18 13.93
C SER A 100 20.24 13.22 13.14
N THR A 101 20.38 14.37 13.80
CA THR A 101 21.59 15.21 13.90
C THR A 101 22.46 15.33 12.67
#